data_AF-A0A5D3FDH2-F1
#
_entry.id   AF-A0A5D3FDH2-F1
#
_cell.length_a   1.000
_cell.length_b   1.000
_cell.length_c   1.000
_cell.angle_alpha   90.00
_cell.angle_beta   90.00
_cell.angle_gamma   90.00
#
_symmetry.space_group_name_H-M   'P 1'
#
loop_
_entity.id
_entity.type
_entity.pdbx_description
1 polymer ?
#
loop_
_entity_poly.entity_id
_entity_poly.type
_entity_poly.pdbx_seq_one_letter_code
_entity_poly.pdbx_strand_id
1 'polypeptide(L)'
;MPCFRCGARQTDPVRGASPWKRGVRADRQVLICPGCQSARDWADALDRCAECGSAALVCRLGEVECRDCGHTRDAAPGDLVRSGAAPAAPGDGDLSAEVAAALSRVLRGGPAR
;
A
#
# COMPACT_ATOMS: atom_id res chain seq x y z
N MET A 1 1.02 6.49 10.05
CA MET A 1 -0.06 5.51 10.35
C MET A 1 -0.07 5.27 11.86
N PRO A 2 -1.13 5.65 12.59
CA PRO A 2 -1.21 5.42 14.05
C PRO A 2 -1.50 3.95 14.39
N CYS A 3 -1.36 3.59 15.67
CA CYS A 3 -1.81 2.32 16.18
C CYS A 3 -3.31 2.16 15.95
N PHE A 4 -3.74 1.04 15.39
CA PHE A 4 -5.16 0.83 15.10
C PHE A 4 -6.03 0.74 16.38
N ARG A 5 -5.45 0.30 17.51
CA ARG A 5 -6.19 0.15 18.78
C ARG A 5 -6.31 1.46 19.54
N CYS A 6 -5.19 2.16 19.79
CA CYS A 6 -5.18 3.33 20.67
C CYS A 6 -4.86 4.67 19.97
N GLY A 7 -4.59 4.67 18.67
CA GLY A 7 -4.29 5.90 17.93
C GLY A 7 -2.88 6.47 18.16
N ALA A 8 -2.05 5.86 19.04
CA ALA A 8 -0.68 6.30 19.27
C ALA A 8 0.10 6.40 17.95
N ARG A 9 0.98 7.40 17.81
CA ARG A 9 1.82 7.56 16.62
C ARG A 9 3.19 6.92 16.85
N GLN A 10 3.71 6.28 15.81
CA GLN A 10 5.08 5.80 15.84
C GLN A 10 6.03 7.01 15.86
N THR A 11 6.93 7.02 16.83
CA THR A 11 8.10 7.91 16.87
C THR A 11 9.24 7.25 16.10
N ASP A 12 10.14 8.07 15.54
CA ASP A 12 11.27 7.59 14.77
C ASP A 12 12.15 6.65 15.63
N PRO A 13 12.35 5.38 15.23
CA PRO A 13 13.21 4.47 15.98
C PRO A 13 14.67 4.94 15.92
N VAL A 14 15.29 5.11 17.08
CA VAL A 14 16.65 5.65 17.22
C VAL A 14 17.71 4.74 16.56
N ARG A 15 17.41 3.44 16.37
CA ARG A 15 18.08 2.45 15.49
C ARG A 15 17.43 1.07 15.68
N GLY A 16 17.60 0.19 14.69
CA GLY A 16 17.22 -1.23 14.80
C GLY A 16 15.78 -1.54 14.37
N ALA A 17 15.35 -2.78 14.65
CA ALA A 17 14.00 -3.23 14.29
C ALA A 17 12.95 -2.44 15.08
N SER A 18 11.91 -1.99 14.38
CA SER A 18 10.80 -1.30 15.03
C SER A 18 10.11 -2.24 16.04
N PRO A 19 9.84 -1.79 17.27
CA PRO A 19 9.09 -2.58 18.25
C PRO A 19 7.60 -2.67 17.92
N TRP A 20 7.13 -1.97 16.88
CA TRP A 20 5.75 -2.02 16.41
C TRP A 20 5.49 -3.26 15.57
N LYS A 21 4.42 -3.98 15.88
CA LYS A 21 3.96 -5.10 15.05
C LYS A 21 3.13 -4.58 13.89
N ARG A 22 3.29 -5.26 12.75
CA ARG A 22 2.48 -5.11 11.54
C ARG A 22 1.51 -6.28 11.45
N GLY A 23 0.30 -6.01 10.99
CA GLY A 23 -0.70 -7.02 10.67
C GLY A 23 -1.68 -6.48 9.63
N VAL A 24 -2.66 -7.29 9.25
CA VAL A 24 -3.72 -6.90 8.31
C VAL A 24 -5.06 -6.96 9.04
N ARG A 25 -5.93 -5.99 8.77
CA ARG A 25 -7.32 -5.98 9.24
C ARG A 25 -8.22 -5.45 8.13
N ALA A 26 -9.24 -6.23 7.77
CA ALA A 26 -10.11 -5.92 6.64
C ALA A 26 -9.29 -5.55 5.40
N ASP A 27 -8.28 -6.39 5.10
CA ASP A 27 -7.39 -6.27 3.94
C ASP A 27 -6.52 -5.01 3.90
N ARG A 28 -6.41 -4.29 5.01
CA ARG A 28 -5.56 -3.10 5.14
C ARG A 28 -4.40 -3.34 6.07
N GLN A 29 -3.22 -2.88 5.67
CA GLN A 29 -2.03 -2.90 6.52
C GLN A 29 -2.25 -1.98 7.74
N VAL A 30 -2.08 -2.53 8.94
CA VAL A 30 -2.17 -1.79 10.21
C VAL A 30 -0.90 -1.93 11.06
N LEU A 31 -0.76 -1.01 12.02
CA LEU A 31 0.29 -1.00 13.03
C LEU A 31 -0.28 -1.18 14.44
N ILE A 32 0.46 -1.90 15.30
CA ILE A 32 0.14 -2.10 16.71
C ILE A 32 1.31 -1.61 17.57
N CYS A 33 1.05 -0.65 18.46
CA CYS A 33 2.08 -0.11 19.33
C CYS A 33 2.50 -1.13 20.41
N PRO A 34 3.72 -1.04 20.96
CA PRO A 34 4.19 -1.94 22.01
C PRO A 34 3.25 -2.01 23.22
N GLY A 35 2.65 -0.89 23.62
CA GLY A 35 1.70 -0.84 24.73
C GLY A 35 0.41 -1.64 24.47
N CYS A 36 -0.06 -1.74 23.22
CA CYS A 36 -1.21 -2.56 22.88
C CYS A 36 -0.84 -4.03 22.66
N GLN A 37 0.42 -4.35 22.38
CA GLN A 37 0.89 -5.74 22.20
C GLN A 37 1.00 -6.52 23.51
N SER A 38 0.97 -5.85 24.67
CA SER A 38 1.01 -6.51 25.97
C SER A 38 -0.31 -7.18 26.35
N ALA A 39 -1.42 -6.78 25.74
CA ALA A 39 -2.74 -7.39 25.95
C ALA A 39 -2.80 -8.76 25.26
N ARG A 40 -3.28 -9.82 25.92
CA ARG A 40 -3.24 -11.18 25.36
C ARG A 40 -4.01 -11.34 24.04
N ASP A 41 -5.09 -10.59 23.89
CA ASP A 41 -6.03 -10.56 22.75
C ASP A 41 -5.60 -9.59 21.65
N TRP A 42 -4.38 -9.03 21.71
CA TRP A 42 -4.00 -7.92 20.84
C TRP A 42 -4.15 -8.25 19.34
N ALA A 43 -3.94 -9.51 18.98
CA ALA A 43 -3.97 -10.03 17.61
C ALA A 43 -5.36 -10.54 17.16
N ASP A 44 -6.35 -10.63 18.05
CA ASP A 44 -7.64 -11.27 17.72
C ASP A 44 -8.46 -10.48 16.69
N ALA A 45 -8.22 -9.17 16.62
CA ALA A 45 -8.84 -8.29 15.62
C ALA A 45 -8.10 -8.26 14.27
N LEU A 46 -7.04 -9.06 14.10
CA LEU A 46 -6.30 -9.17 12.85
C LEU A 46 -6.85 -10.29 11.99
N ASP A 47 -6.76 -10.08 10.68
CA ASP A 47 -7.07 -11.11 9.70
C ASP A 47 -6.09 -12.28 9.86
N ARG A 48 -6.56 -13.49 9.58
CA ARG A 48 -5.77 -14.72 9.68
C ARG A 48 -5.63 -15.35 8.30
N CYS A 49 -4.50 -16.03 8.09
CA CYS A 49 -4.29 -16.84 6.89
C CYS A 49 -5.33 -17.97 6.84
N ALA A 50 -5.99 -18.13 5.70
CA ALA A 50 -6.96 -19.21 5.49
C ALA A 50 -6.30 -20.60 5.49
N GLU A 51 -5.02 -20.70 5.10
CA GLU A 51 -4.30 -21.97 5.02
C GLU A 51 -3.70 -22.42 6.36
N CYS A 52 -3.02 -21.51 7.09
CA CYS A 52 -2.27 -21.88 8.30
C CYS A 52 -2.76 -21.21 9.59
N GLY A 53 -3.77 -20.33 9.53
CA GLY A 53 -4.32 -19.63 10.70
C GLY A 53 -3.44 -18.53 11.31
N SER A 54 -2.24 -18.30 10.76
CA SER A 54 -1.32 -17.26 11.24
C SER A 54 -1.86 -15.85 11.00
N ALA A 55 -1.59 -14.94 11.94
CA ALA A 55 -1.85 -13.50 11.81
C ALA A 55 -0.65 -12.73 11.22
N ALA A 56 0.43 -13.40 10.81
CA ALA A 56 1.63 -12.81 10.23
C ALA A 56 1.42 -12.37 8.76
N LEU A 57 0.32 -11.65 8.50
CA LEU A 57 -0.06 -11.17 7.18
C LEU A 57 0.56 -9.80 6.86
N VAL A 58 0.82 -9.56 5.58
CA VAL A 58 1.27 -8.27 5.04
C VAL A 58 0.43 -7.92 3.82
N CYS A 59 -0.07 -6.68 3.76
CA CYS A 59 -0.82 -6.19 2.60
C CYS A 59 0.03 -5.18 1.82
N ARG A 60 0.29 -5.46 0.54
CA ARG A 60 1.08 -4.62 -0.36
C ARG A 60 0.45 -4.61 -1.75
N LEU A 61 0.30 -3.42 -2.33
CA LEU A 61 -0.15 -3.22 -3.71
C LEU A 61 -1.46 -3.95 -4.10
N GLY A 62 -2.37 -4.16 -3.14
CA GLY A 62 -3.64 -4.85 -3.39
C GLY A 62 -3.58 -6.37 -3.19
N GLU A 63 -2.48 -6.91 -2.66
CA GLU A 63 -2.32 -8.33 -2.34
C GLU A 63 -2.01 -8.51 -0.85
N VAL A 64 -2.56 -9.57 -0.25
CA VAL A 64 -2.29 -10.01 1.11
C VAL A 64 -1.50 -11.31 1.08
N GLU A 65 -0.31 -11.30 1.69
CA GLU A 65 0.61 -12.43 1.78
C GLU A 65 0.79 -12.88 3.24
N CYS A 66 0.74 -14.20 3.48
CA CYS A 66 1.11 -14.80 4.76
C CYS A 66 2.61 -15.06 4.83
N ARG A 67 3.31 -14.46 5.79
CA ARG A 67 4.76 -14.63 5.95
C ARG A 67 5.20 -16.00 6.48
N ASP A 68 4.28 -16.76 7.06
CA ASP A 68 4.62 -18.06 7.67
C ASP A 68 4.48 -19.22 6.68
N CYS A 69 3.53 -19.18 5.76
CA CYS A 69 3.31 -20.25 4.77
C CYS A 69 3.41 -19.81 3.30
N GLY A 70 3.49 -18.50 3.04
CA GLY A 70 3.57 -17.94 1.69
C GLY A 70 2.23 -17.87 0.93
N HIS A 71 1.12 -18.30 1.51
CA HIS A 71 -0.19 -18.17 0.85
C HIS A 71 -0.53 -16.70 0.58
N THR A 72 -1.00 -16.43 -0.64
CA THR A 72 -1.39 -15.10 -1.10
C THR A 72 -2.84 -15.06 -1.55
N ARG A 73 -3.45 -13.89 -1.40
CA ARG A 73 -4.80 -13.59 -1.92
C ARG A 73 -4.91 -12.12 -2.29
N ASP A 74 -5.82 -11.80 -3.19
CA ASP A 74 -6.16 -10.41 -3.46
C ASP A 74 -6.76 -9.76 -2.21
N ALA A 75 -6.34 -8.53 -1.93
CA ALA A 75 -7.01 -7.65 -0.99
C ALA A 75 -8.34 -7.24 -1.61
N ALA A 76 -9.43 -7.27 -0.83
CA ALA A 76 -10.68 -6.69 -1.29
C ALA A 76 -10.41 -5.24 -1.72
N PRO A 77 -10.99 -4.78 -2.85
CA PRO A 77 -10.95 -3.38 -3.21
C PRO A 77 -11.69 -2.62 -2.11
N GLY A 78 -10.93 -2.14 -1.12
CA GLY A 78 -11.40 -1.12 -0.21
C GLY A 78 -11.67 0.15 -1.00
N ASP A 79 -12.04 1.21 -0.30
CA ASP A 79 -12.18 2.58 -0.82
C ASP A 79 -10.83 3.17 -1.29
N LEU A 80 -10.12 2.41 -2.12
CA LEU A 80 -8.99 2.81 -2.93
C LEU A 80 -9.59 3.81 -3.91
N VAL A 81 -9.15 5.06 -3.83
CA VAL A 81 -9.35 6.02 -4.92
C VAL A 81 -8.87 5.30 -6.17
N ARG A 82 -9.81 4.90 -7.03
CA ARG A 82 -9.49 4.40 -8.37
C ARG A 82 -8.85 5.57 -9.10
N SER A 83 -7.52 5.62 -9.11
CA SER A 83 -6.77 6.53 -9.99
C SER A 83 -6.97 6.15 -11.46
N GLY A 84 -7.60 5.01 -11.74
CA GLY A 84 -8.20 4.73 -13.03
C GLY A 84 -9.50 5.49 -13.16
N ALA A 85 -9.45 6.63 -13.86
CA ALA A 85 -10.63 7.29 -14.37
C ALA A 85 -11.60 6.23 -14.94
N ALA A 86 -12.87 6.29 -14.56
CA ALA A 86 -13.91 5.73 -15.43
C ALA A 86 -13.65 6.28 -16.84
N PRO A 87 -13.84 5.50 -17.92
CA PRO A 87 -13.63 6.03 -19.26
C PRO A 87 -14.56 7.22 -19.45
N ALA A 88 -14.01 8.43 -19.26
CA ALA A 88 -14.63 9.65 -19.69
C ALA A 88 -14.76 9.52 -21.20
N ALA A 89 -15.91 9.94 -21.71
CA ALA A 89 -16.19 10.07 -23.13
C ALA A 89 -14.99 10.66 -23.88
N PRO A 90 -14.80 10.36 -25.18
CA PRO A 90 -13.64 10.80 -25.94
C PRO A 90 -13.64 12.33 -26.03
N GLY A 91 -12.87 12.95 -25.16
CA GLY A 91 -12.66 14.39 -25.07
C GLY A 91 -11.16 14.67 -25.21
N ASP A 92 -10.83 15.10 -26.42
CA ASP A 92 -9.73 15.98 -26.81
C ASP A 92 -8.31 15.69 -26.30
N GLY A 93 -7.51 15.14 -27.21
CA GLY A 93 -6.06 15.21 -27.20
C GLY A 93 -5.38 13.90 -26.79
N ASP A 94 -4.93 13.13 -27.77
CA ASP A 94 -3.91 12.10 -27.49
C ASP A 94 -2.63 12.81 -27.05
N LEU A 95 -2.45 12.93 -25.74
CA LEU A 95 -1.27 13.52 -25.09
C LEU A 95 0.04 12.94 -25.66
N SER A 96 0.02 11.69 -26.12
CA SER A 96 1.15 11.05 -26.78
C SER A 96 1.58 11.79 -28.05
N ALA A 97 0.61 12.23 -28.86
CA ALA A 97 0.85 12.97 -30.10
C ALA A 97 1.37 14.39 -29.81
N GLU A 98 0.84 15.06 -28.78
CA GLU A 98 1.31 16.38 -28.37
C GLU A 98 2.76 16.35 -27.86
N VAL A 99 3.10 15.35 -27.04
CA VAL A 99 4.47 15.14 -26.54
C VAL A 99 5.41 14.81 -27.68
N ALA A 100 5.02 13.93 -28.61
CA ALA A 100 5.84 13.60 -29.79
C ALA A 100 6.13 14.84 -30.66
N ALA A 101 5.15 15.72 -30.83
CA ALA A 101 5.30 16.98 -31.57
C ALA A 101 6.24 17.97 -30.84
N ALA A 102 6.14 18.06 -29.51
CA ALA A 102 7.03 18.91 -28.71
C ALA A 102 8.49 18.43 -28.77
N LEU A 103 8.73 17.13 -28.57
CA LEU A 103 10.07 16.52 -28.64
C LEU A 103 10.69 16.71 -30.03
N SER A 104 9.90 16.57 -31.09
CA SER A 104 10.31 16.82 -32.47
C SER A 104 10.81 18.24 -32.71
N ARG A 105 10.23 19.25 -32.06
CA ARG A 105 10.66 20.65 -32.21
C ARG A 105 11.97 20.92 -31.46
N VAL A 106 12.11 20.38 -30.26
CA VAL A 106 13.33 20.51 -29.44
C VAL A 106 14.52 19.82 -30.11
N LEU A 107 14.32 18.61 -30.63
CA LEU A 107 15.39 17.83 -31.26
C LEU A 107 15.80 18.37 -32.65
N ARG A 108 14.90 19.02 -33.37
CA ARG A 108 15.21 19.67 -34.67
C ARG A 108 15.74 21.10 -34.52
N GLY A 109 15.54 21.74 -33.36
CA GLY A 109 15.96 23.11 -33.07
C GLY A 109 17.28 23.24 -32.32
N GLY A 110 18.11 22.19 -32.26
CA GLY A 110 19.46 22.30 -31.69
C GLY A 110 20.27 23.37 -32.45
N PRO A 111 20.98 24.29 -31.76
CA PRO A 111 21.70 25.36 -32.44
C PRO A 111 22.72 24.75 -33.40
N ALA A 112 22.62 25.12 -34.67
CA ALA A 112 23.68 24.93 -35.65
C ALA A 112 24.95 25.57 -35.06
N ARG A 113 25.95 24.73 -34.78
CA ARG A 113 27.26 25.14 -34.30
C ARG A 113 28.16 25.50 -35.47
#